data_AF-A0A352FQA1-F1
#
_entry.id   AF-A0A352FQA1-F1
#
_cell.length_a   1.000
_cell.length_b   1.000
_cell.length_c   1.000
_cell.angle_alpha   90.00
_cell.angle_beta   90.00
_cell.angle_gamma   90.00
#
_symmetry.space_group_name_H-M   'P 1'
#
loop_
_entity.id
_entity.type
_entity.pdbx_description
1 polymer ?
#
loop_
_entity_poly.entity_id
_entity_poly.type
_entity_poly.pdbx_seq_one_letter_code
_entity_poly.pdbx_strand_id
1 'polypeptide(L)'
;MTVPHSSFWSSDRIKEEQSSRELISPFVGGFVKQSAYELALGSEVFITSEHTKRRLAPNEQISIPPGQFALLLTHEQLDIPNDVIGFISVRYTIKRKGLINVSGFHVDPGYCGRLKFAVYNAGSQNIVLSRGQRVFMIWFTNLTEPTSDPYQNKSTEQNEITAEDVMSLQGDVASPAALKDRIDSLQTEYDRRLSTMDDRVRQGLGALEDKIATRSKVATGLLVAFVVEFLILIIVLVVGFFFQRPTTIVVPEPKKDTPGIQQNSNTSQANNNRNSPG
;
A
#
# COMPACT_ATOMS: atom_id res chain seq x y z
N MET A 1 45.08 -50.28 10.29
CA MET A 1 43.63 -50.00 10.47
C MET A 1 43.22 -49.08 9.34
N THR A 2 42.12 -49.36 8.65
CA THR A 2 41.54 -48.43 7.68
C THR A 2 40.93 -47.25 8.44
N VAL A 3 41.36 -46.02 8.11
CA VAL A 3 40.72 -44.81 8.65
C VAL A 3 39.25 -44.82 8.20
N PRO A 4 38.27 -44.67 9.09
CA PRO A 4 36.87 -44.60 8.69
C PRO A 4 36.66 -43.38 7.80
N HIS A 5 36.20 -43.60 6.57
CA HIS A 5 35.87 -42.50 5.66
C HIS A 5 34.63 -41.76 6.17
N SER A 6 34.77 -40.46 6.45
CA SER A 6 33.65 -39.57 6.74
C SER A 6 32.68 -39.57 5.56
N SER A 7 31.49 -40.12 5.81
CA SER A 7 30.49 -40.38 4.77
C SER A 7 29.09 -40.38 5.38
N PHE A 8 28.13 -39.90 4.58
CA PHE A 8 26.73 -39.88 4.96
C PHE A 8 26.19 -41.31 5.17
N TRP A 9 25.49 -41.50 6.27
CA TRP A 9 24.92 -42.78 6.64
C TRP A 9 23.81 -43.22 5.69
N SER A 10 23.74 -44.51 5.38
CA SER A 10 22.60 -45.10 4.67
C SER A 10 21.37 -45.16 5.58
N SER A 11 20.19 -45.34 4.97
CA SER A 11 18.95 -45.62 5.68
C SER A 11 19.05 -46.80 6.65
N ASP A 12 19.92 -47.78 6.39
CA ASP A 12 20.08 -48.95 7.25
C ASP A 12 21.09 -48.69 8.37
N ARG A 13 22.16 -47.92 8.10
CA ARG A 13 23.09 -47.46 9.15
C ARG A 13 22.41 -46.57 10.19
N ILE A 14 21.47 -45.72 9.79
CA ILE A 14 20.65 -44.91 10.73
C ILE A 14 19.87 -45.81 11.68
N LYS A 15 19.28 -46.93 11.20
CA LYS A 15 18.53 -47.87 12.05
C LYS A 15 19.45 -48.67 12.97
N GLU A 16 20.63 -49.05 12.49
CA GLU A 16 21.66 -49.74 13.26
C GLU A 16 22.16 -48.87 14.43
N GLU A 17 22.62 -47.65 14.16
CA GLU A 17 23.14 -46.73 15.19
C GLU A 17 22.04 -46.23 16.13
N GLN A 18 20.81 -46.08 15.66
CA GLN A 18 19.66 -45.84 16.53
C GLN A 18 19.45 -46.98 17.53
N SER A 19 19.65 -48.23 17.11
CA SER A 19 19.42 -49.42 17.95
C SER A 19 20.52 -49.62 18.99
N SER A 20 21.71 -49.04 18.78
CA SER A 20 22.84 -49.12 19.70
C SER A 20 23.02 -47.88 20.59
N ARG A 21 22.63 -46.68 20.14
CA ARG A 21 22.92 -45.40 20.81
C ARG A 21 21.70 -44.50 21.11
N GLU A 22 20.48 -44.88 20.71
CA GLU A 22 19.23 -44.08 20.86
C GLU A 22 19.31 -42.61 20.39
N LEU A 23 19.82 -42.40 19.18
CA LEU A 23 20.07 -41.07 18.59
C LEU A 23 18.85 -40.14 18.49
N ILE A 24 17.65 -40.72 18.41
CA ILE A 24 16.38 -40.03 18.18
C ILE A 24 15.33 -40.64 19.11
N SER A 25 14.59 -39.81 19.85
CA SER A 25 13.52 -40.29 20.73
C SER A 25 12.28 -39.37 20.68
N PRO A 26 11.07 -39.87 20.34
CA PRO A 26 10.77 -41.25 19.92
C PRO A 26 11.20 -41.53 18.48
N PHE A 27 11.78 -42.72 18.25
CA PHE A 27 12.12 -43.19 16.91
C PHE A 27 11.03 -44.09 16.30
N VAL A 28 10.76 -43.89 15.01
CA VAL A 28 9.90 -44.79 14.21
C VAL A 28 10.58 -45.09 12.88
N GLY A 29 10.97 -46.35 12.67
CA GLY A 29 11.78 -46.77 11.52
C GLY A 29 11.16 -46.47 10.14
N GLY A 30 9.84 -46.33 10.04
CA GLY A 30 9.13 -45.92 8.81
C GLY A 30 9.36 -44.46 8.39
N PHE A 31 9.98 -43.64 9.23
CA PHE A 31 10.38 -42.27 8.90
C PHE A 31 11.85 -42.17 8.44
N VAL A 32 12.61 -43.26 8.45
CA VAL A 32 13.92 -43.31 7.77
C VAL A 32 13.69 -43.48 6.27
N LYS A 33 14.10 -42.48 5.48
CA LYS A 33 13.95 -42.46 4.01
C LYS A 33 15.15 -41.78 3.37
N GLN A 34 15.65 -42.36 2.29
CA GLN A 34 16.64 -41.70 1.41
C GLN A 34 17.87 -41.18 2.18
N SER A 35 18.41 -42.00 3.09
CA SER A 35 19.54 -41.66 3.96
C SER A 35 19.29 -40.53 4.97
N ALA A 36 18.03 -40.19 5.23
CA ALA A 36 17.61 -39.22 6.26
C ALA A 36 16.55 -39.82 7.19
N TYR A 37 16.36 -39.19 8.36
CA TYR A 37 15.18 -39.37 9.19
C TYR A 37 14.25 -38.16 9.07
N GLU A 38 12.95 -38.39 8.81
CA GLU A 38 11.95 -37.33 8.72
C GLU A 38 11.43 -36.93 10.12
N LEU A 39 11.80 -35.75 10.60
CA LEU A 39 11.39 -35.20 11.90
C LEU A 39 10.03 -34.49 11.80
N ALA A 40 9.23 -34.54 12.87
CA ALA A 40 7.91 -33.93 12.93
C ALA A 40 7.89 -32.57 13.61
N LEU A 41 6.87 -31.77 13.28
CA LEU A 41 6.50 -30.58 14.05
C LEU A 41 6.03 -31.00 15.46
N GLY A 42 6.70 -30.47 16.48
CA GLY A 42 6.45 -30.71 17.88
C GLY A 42 5.23 -29.96 18.44
N SER A 43 5.17 -29.86 19.76
CA SER A 43 4.07 -29.20 20.45
C SER A 43 4.24 -27.70 20.62
N GLU A 44 5.41 -27.11 20.40
CA GLU A 44 5.62 -25.67 20.61
C GLU A 44 5.98 -24.95 19.32
N VAL A 45 5.36 -23.79 19.14
CA VAL A 45 5.60 -22.87 18.03
C VAL A 45 5.61 -21.44 18.53
N PHE A 46 6.28 -20.57 17.80
CA PHE A 46 6.12 -19.13 17.87
C PHE A 46 6.02 -18.59 16.45
N ILE A 47 5.16 -17.60 16.20
CA ILE A 47 5.02 -16.92 14.91
C ILE A 47 5.02 -15.42 15.21
N THR A 48 5.78 -14.63 14.46
CA THR A 48 5.94 -13.18 14.74
C THR A 48 4.62 -12.41 14.77
N SER A 49 3.63 -12.81 13.96
CA SER A 49 2.29 -12.24 13.93
C SER A 49 1.40 -12.57 15.13
N GLU A 50 1.81 -13.52 16.00
CA GLU A 50 1.03 -13.96 17.16
C GLU A 50 1.65 -13.51 18.51
N HIS A 51 2.80 -12.83 18.46
CA HIS A 51 3.55 -12.22 19.57
C HIS A 51 3.96 -13.12 20.75
N THR A 52 3.39 -14.30 20.92
CA THR A 52 3.59 -15.21 22.07
C THR A 52 3.80 -16.65 21.60
N LYS A 53 4.50 -17.49 22.40
CA LYS A 53 4.63 -18.91 22.09
C LYS A 53 3.30 -19.64 22.33
N ARG A 54 2.95 -20.58 21.46
CA ARG A 54 1.78 -21.45 21.57
C ARG A 54 2.17 -22.89 21.76
N ARG A 55 1.36 -23.61 22.54
CA ARG A 55 1.44 -25.05 22.71
C ARG A 55 0.27 -25.73 21.99
N LEU A 56 0.58 -26.45 20.92
CA LEU A 56 -0.38 -27.06 20.00
C LEU A 56 -0.96 -28.37 20.56
N ALA A 57 -2.27 -28.54 20.46
CA ALA A 57 -2.97 -29.81 20.66
C ALA A 57 -2.62 -30.84 19.55
N PRO A 58 -2.82 -32.14 19.77
CA PRO A 58 -2.60 -33.16 18.72
C PRO A 58 -3.40 -32.84 17.44
N ASN A 59 -2.75 -32.90 16.29
CA ASN A 59 -3.30 -32.53 14.97
C ASN A 59 -3.75 -31.07 14.80
N GLU A 60 -3.50 -30.18 15.78
CA GLU A 60 -3.76 -28.74 15.62
C GLU A 60 -2.93 -28.18 14.47
N GLN A 61 -3.54 -27.26 13.72
CA GLN A 61 -2.92 -26.58 12.58
C GLN A 61 -2.46 -25.18 12.96
N ILE A 62 -1.31 -24.80 12.42
CA ILE A 62 -0.81 -23.43 12.41
C ILE A 62 -0.76 -22.92 10.97
N SER A 63 -0.80 -21.61 10.81
CA SER A 63 -0.68 -20.94 9.51
C SER A 63 0.41 -19.89 9.63
N ILE A 64 1.54 -20.06 8.93
CA ILE A 64 2.61 -19.05 8.86
C ILE A 64 2.28 -18.10 7.69
N PRO A 65 1.91 -16.83 7.93
CA PRO A 65 1.56 -15.90 6.86
C PRO A 65 2.80 -15.49 6.03
N PRO A 66 2.62 -15.01 4.79
CA PRO A 66 3.69 -14.38 4.01
C PRO A 66 4.46 -13.33 4.80
N GLY A 67 5.78 -13.40 4.72
CA GLY A 67 6.66 -12.43 5.37
C GLY A 67 6.83 -12.57 6.87
N GLN A 68 6.27 -13.60 7.50
CA GLN A 68 6.43 -13.86 8.93
C GLN A 68 7.58 -14.84 9.19
N PHE A 69 8.25 -14.65 10.32
CA PHE A 69 9.13 -15.66 10.90
C PHE A 69 8.36 -16.57 11.83
N ALA A 70 8.82 -17.80 11.98
CA ALA A 70 8.34 -18.74 12.98
C ALA A 70 9.50 -19.53 13.59
N LEU A 71 9.39 -19.84 14.88
CA LEU A 71 10.14 -20.93 15.52
C LEU A 71 9.25 -22.16 15.58
N LEU A 72 9.79 -23.27 15.10
CA LEU A 72 9.12 -24.56 15.10
C LEU A 72 9.98 -25.57 15.87
N LEU A 73 9.48 -26.06 17.01
CA LEU A 73 10.18 -27.08 17.79
C LEU A 73 9.95 -28.47 17.17
N THR A 74 10.92 -29.39 17.22
CA THR A 74 10.71 -30.78 16.78
C THR A 74 9.92 -31.63 17.77
N HIS A 75 9.22 -32.65 17.25
CA HIS A 75 8.55 -33.66 18.08
C HIS A 75 9.52 -34.69 18.66
N GLU A 76 10.60 -34.98 17.95
CA GLU A 76 11.68 -35.83 18.42
C GLU A 76 12.74 -34.99 19.14
N GLN A 77 13.28 -35.55 20.22
CA GLN A 77 14.55 -35.17 20.82
C GLN A 77 15.67 -35.95 20.13
N LEU A 78 16.83 -35.32 19.98
CA LEU A 78 18.06 -35.92 19.48
C LEU A 78 19.07 -36.07 20.60
N ASP A 79 19.91 -37.10 20.47
CA ASP A 79 21.16 -37.27 21.22
C ASP A 79 22.26 -37.59 20.19
N ILE A 80 23.19 -36.66 19.99
CA ILE A 80 24.23 -36.75 18.94
C ILE A 80 25.56 -37.17 19.58
N PRO A 81 26.10 -38.35 19.25
CA PRO A 81 27.41 -38.78 19.75
C PRO A 81 28.56 -37.87 19.31
N ASN A 82 29.64 -37.85 20.10
CA ASN A 82 30.82 -37.00 19.84
C ASN A 82 31.59 -37.37 18.54
N ASP A 83 31.33 -38.54 17.95
CA ASP A 83 31.87 -39.04 16.67
C ASP A 83 30.94 -38.79 15.46
N VAL A 84 29.82 -38.09 15.66
CA VAL A 84 28.77 -37.89 14.65
C VAL A 84 28.39 -36.41 14.55
N ILE A 85 28.13 -35.94 13.33
CA ILE A 85 27.51 -34.63 13.09
C ILE A 85 26.23 -34.79 12.27
N GLY A 86 25.19 -34.06 12.67
CA GLY A 86 23.90 -34.03 11.98
C GLY A 86 23.83 -32.90 10.95
N PHE A 87 23.11 -33.10 9.84
CA PHE A 87 22.78 -32.06 8.86
C PHE A 87 21.26 -31.95 8.74
N ILE A 88 20.72 -30.74 8.74
CA ILE A 88 19.26 -30.52 8.84
C ILE A 88 18.70 -29.69 7.69
N SER A 89 17.46 -30.01 7.30
CA SER A 89 16.72 -29.24 6.29
C SER A 89 15.21 -29.34 6.49
N VAL A 90 14.49 -28.38 5.91
CA VAL A 90 13.02 -28.46 5.71
C VAL A 90 12.75 -29.34 4.48
N ARG A 91 11.82 -30.28 4.58
CA ARG A 91 11.46 -31.19 3.47
C ARG A 91 11.04 -30.39 2.23
N TYR A 92 11.54 -30.80 1.06
CA TYR A 92 11.38 -30.04 -0.19
C TYR A 92 9.91 -29.73 -0.54
N THR A 93 8.98 -30.64 -0.23
CA THR A 93 7.53 -30.47 -0.44
C THR A 93 6.93 -29.26 0.29
N ILE A 94 7.57 -28.81 1.38
CA ILE A 94 7.21 -27.64 2.17
C ILE A 94 8.11 -26.46 1.79
N LYS A 95 9.43 -26.67 1.67
CA LYS A 95 10.40 -25.64 1.26
C LYS A 95 9.99 -24.95 -0.04
N ARG A 96 9.51 -25.72 -1.04
CA ARG A 96 9.02 -25.20 -2.33
C ARG A 96 7.81 -24.28 -2.26
N LYS A 97 7.10 -24.22 -1.12
CA LYS A 97 6.01 -23.26 -0.87
C LYS A 97 6.52 -21.87 -0.49
N GLY A 98 7.82 -21.70 -0.30
CA GLY A 98 8.45 -20.48 0.19
C GLY A 98 8.95 -20.54 1.64
N LEU A 99 8.86 -21.69 2.32
CA LEU A 99 9.39 -21.83 3.68
C LEU A 99 10.92 -21.98 3.65
N ILE A 100 11.63 -20.90 3.95
CA ILE A 100 13.08 -20.85 4.04
C ILE A 100 13.52 -21.24 5.45
N ASN A 101 14.54 -22.09 5.56
CA ASN A 101 15.20 -22.33 6.84
C ASN A 101 16.24 -21.23 7.08
N VAL A 102 16.17 -20.58 8.24
CA VAL A 102 17.06 -19.48 8.68
C VAL A 102 17.90 -19.90 9.90
N SER A 103 17.62 -21.07 10.49
CA SER A 103 18.49 -21.68 11.51
C SER A 103 19.85 -22.12 10.94
N GLY A 104 20.71 -22.64 11.81
CA GLY A 104 21.87 -23.43 11.40
C GLY A 104 21.49 -24.60 10.49
N PHE A 105 22.48 -25.08 9.72
CA PHE A 105 22.33 -26.18 8.75
C PHE A 105 22.77 -27.55 9.29
N HIS A 106 23.37 -27.59 10.47
CA HIS A 106 23.91 -28.79 11.13
C HIS A 106 23.49 -28.85 12.60
N VAL A 107 23.79 -29.99 13.22
CA VAL A 107 23.62 -30.28 14.65
C VAL A 107 24.94 -30.82 15.15
N ASP A 108 25.51 -30.15 16.15
CA ASP A 108 26.87 -30.41 16.62
C ASP A 108 27.02 -31.77 17.33
N PRO A 109 28.21 -32.39 17.31
CA PRO A 109 28.53 -33.56 18.13
C PRO A 109 28.36 -33.23 19.62
N GLY A 110 27.72 -34.11 20.39
CA GLY A 110 27.39 -33.90 21.81
C GLY A 110 26.05 -33.21 22.07
N TYR A 111 25.35 -32.72 21.04
CA TYR A 111 24.05 -32.07 21.19
C TYR A 111 22.98 -33.03 21.74
N CYS A 112 22.27 -32.63 22.80
CA CYS A 112 21.13 -33.39 23.34
C CYS A 112 19.93 -32.47 23.61
N GLY A 113 18.87 -32.59 22.82
CA GLY A 113 17.71 -31.69 22.90
C GLY A 113 16.76 -31.76 21.70
N ARG A 114 15.78 -30.85 21.65
CA ARG A 114 14.86 -30.70 20.51
C ARG A 114 15.35 -29.58 19.60
N LEU A 115 15.39 -29.85 18.31
CA LEU A 115 15.77 -28.83 17.35
C LEU A 115 14.72 -27.72 17.26
N LYS A 116 15.20 -26.48 17.26
CA LYS A 116 14.43 -25.26 17.02
C LYS A 116 14.69 -24.80 15.60
N PHE A 117 13.71 -24.93 14.71
CA PHE A 117 13.80 -24.44 13.34
C PHE A 117 13.27 -23.01 13.27
N ALA A 118 14.17 -22.04 13.14
CA ALA A 118 13.83 -20.69 12.72
C ALA A 118 13.57 -20.69 11.21
N VAL A 119 12.33 -20.36 10.81
CA VAL A 119 11.90 -20.37 9.42
C VAL A 119 11.26 -19.04 9.02
N TYR A 120 11.35 -18.69 7.74
CA TYR A 120 10.72 -17.50 7.16
C TYR A 120 9.83 -17.91 5.98
N ASN A 121 8.61 -17.38 5.92
CA ASN A 121 7.74 -17.59 4.76
C ASN A 121 8.01 -16.51 3.70
N ALA A 122 8.87 -16.83 2.72
CA ALA A 122 9.12 -16.01 1.53
C ALA A 122 8.07 -16.22 0.41
N GLY A 123 7.08 -17.09 0.62
CA GLY A 123 6.00 -17.34 -0.33
C GLY A 123 4.92 -16.25 -0.29
N SER A 124 4.05 -16.26 -1.29
CA SER A 124 2.89 -15.36 -1.40
C SER A 124 1.61 -15.91 -0.75
N GLN A 125 1.66 -17.09 -0.13
CA GLN A 125 0.52 -17.77 0.50
C GLN A 125 0.84 -18.22 1.91
N ASN A 126 -0.20 -18.37 2.74
CA ASN A 126 -0.09 -18.96 4.07
C ASN A 126 0.43 -20.40 3.99
N ILE A 127 1.45 -20.73 4.78
CA ILE A 127 1.97 -22.09 4.88
C ILE A 127 1.35 -22.75 6.10
N VAL A 128 0.36 -23.62 5.85
CA VAL A 128 -0.31 -24.42 6.88
C VAL A 128 0.51 -25.67 7.21
N LEU A 129 0.74 -25.90 8.51
CA LEU A 129 1.43 -27.07 9.06
C LEU A 129 0.62 -27.64 10.24
N SER A 130 0.60 -28.96 10.41
CA SER A 130 -0.04 -29.63 11.55
C SER A 130 0.98 -30.16 12.56
N ARG A 131 0.67 -30.12 13.86
CA ARG A 131 1.46 -30.87 14.87
C ARG A 131 1.54 -32.35 14.48
N GLY A 132 2.72 -32.95 14.55
CA GLY A 132 2.99 -34.33 14.14
C GLY A 132 3.27 -34.52 12.64
N GLN A 133 3.05 -33.49 11.80
CA GLN A 133 3.42 -33.53 10.38
C GLN A 133 4.94 -33.66 10.24
N ARG A 134 5.41 -34.53 9.35
CA ARG A 134 6.82 -34.62 8.94
C ARG A 134 7.22 -33.36 8.19
N VAL A 135 7.90 -32.42 8.85
CA VAL A 135 8.28 -31.10 8.30
C VAL A 135 9.77 -31.02 7.98
N PHE A 136 10.61 -31.58 8.84
CA PHE A 136 12.06 -31.48 8.74
C PHE A 136 12.68 -32.84 8.41
N MET A 137 13.97 -32.84 8.14
CA MET A 137 14.75 -34.04 7.92
C MET A 137 16.18 -33.85 8.41
N ILE A 138 16.76 -34.93 8.92
CA ILE A 138 18.16 -34.97 9.39
C ILE A 138 18.93 -36.09 8.69
N TRP A 139 20.13 -35.77 8.20
CA TRP A 139 21.14 -36.72 7.76
C TRP A 139 22.26 -36.78 8.80
N PHE A 140 23.03 -37.87 8.82
CA PHE A 140 24.16 -38.06 9.73
C PHE A 140 25.41 -38.43 8.94
N THR A 141 26.57 -38.02 9.43
CA THR A 141 27.88 -38.50 8.95
C THR A 141 28.81 -38.72 10.14
N ASN A 142 29.70 -39.70 10.00
CA ASN A 142 30.81 -39.87 10.92
C ASN A 142 31.80 -38.71 10.77
N LEU A 143 32.39 -38.30 11.89
CA LEU A 143 33.67 -37.61 11.92
C LEU A 143 34.81 -38.60 11.64
N THR A 144 36.00 -38.10 11.33
CA THR A 144 37.20 -38.96 11.21
C THR A 144 37.65 -39.52 12.55
N GLU A 145 37.50 -38.72 13.61
CA GLU A 145 37.79 -39.04 15.02
C GLU A 145 36.73 -38.34 15.91
N PRO A 146 36.44 -38.82 17.12
CA PRO A 146 35.54 -38.13 18.04
C PRO A 146 36.05 -36.72 18.39
N THR A 147 35.16 -35.73 18.40
CA THR A 147 35.56 -34.34 18.68
C THR A 147 35.97 -34.16 20.14
N SER A 148 37.01 -33.37 20.39
CA SER A 148 37.55 -33.09 21.73
C SER A 148 36.84 -31.93 22.44
N ASP A 149 36.03 -31.19 21.69
CA ASP A 149 35.26 -30.00 22.06
C ASP A 149 33.74 -30.19 21.81
N PRO A 150 33.12 -31.28 22.33
CA PRO A 150 31.71 -31.56 22.06
C PRO A 150 30.81 -30.44 22.57
N TYR A 151 29.66 -30.26 21.91
CA TYR A 151 28.66 -29.27 22.26
C TYR A 151 28.26 -29.43 23.72
N GLN A 152 28.64 -28.45 24.53
CA GLN A 152 28.35 -28.47 25.96
C GLN A 152 26.90 -28.07 26.18
N ASN A 153 26.02 -29.07 26.38
CA ASN A 153 24.61 -28.86 26.73
C ASN A 153 24.49 -28.04 28.02
N LYS A 154 24.26 -26.73 27.89
CA LYS A 154 24.25 -25.80 29.03
C LYS A 154 22.92 -25.69 29.77
N SER A 155 21.82 -26.24 29.25
CA SER A 155 20.50 -26.09 29.86
C SER A 155 19.42 -27.03 29.32
N THR A 156 18.36 -27.22 30.11
CA THR A 156 17.08 -27.82 29.72
C THR A 156 16.33 -27.04 28.63
N GLU A 157 16.74 -25.81 28.32
CA GLU A 157 16.11 -24.85 27.42
C GLU A 157 16.03 -25.32 25.96
N GLN A 158 16.79 -26.35 25.58
CA GLN A 158 16.68 -26.93 24.24
C GLN A 158 15.35 -27.70 24.03
N ASN A 159 14.62 -28.04 25.08
CA ASN A 159 13.38 -28.81 24.98
C ASN A 159 12.11 -27.97 24.86
N GLU A 160 12.23 -26.64 24.86
CA GLU A 160 11.12 -25.70 24.70
C GLU A 160 11.53 -24.44 23.92
N ILE A 161 10.57 -23.65 23.45
CA ILE A 161 10.87 -22.30 22.96
C ILE A 161 10.95 -21.38 24.18
N THR A 162 12.08 -20.72 24.40
CA THR A 162 12.31 -19.83 25.56
C THR A 162 11.77 -18.43 25.32
N ALA A 163 11.74 -17.60 26.38
CA ALA A 163 11.45 -16.18 26.25
C ALA A 163 12.53 -15.43 25.43
N GLU A 164 13.80 -15.84 25.56
CA GLU A 164 14.92 -15.28 24.79
C GLU A 164 14.79 -15.60 23.30
N ASP A 165 14.44 -16.85 22.95
CA ASP A 165 14.20 -17.24 21.56
C ASP A 165 13.10 -16.37 20.92
N VAL A 166 12.02 -16.09 21.67
CA VAL A 166 10.92 -15.21 21.24
C VAL A 166 11.40 -13.77 21.09
N MET A 167 12.11 -13.21 22.08
CA MET A 167 12.63 -11.83 22.02
C MET A 167 13.61 -11.62 20.86
N SER A 168 14.44 -12.62 20.53
CA SER A 168 15.39 -12.57 19.41
C SER A 168 14.74 -12.42 18.03
N LEU A 169 13.45 -12.76 17.90
CA LEU A 169 12.67 -12.70 16.65
C LEU A 169 11.53 -11.69 16.70
N GLN A 170 11.27 -11.04 17.84
CA GLN A 170 10.29 -9.96 17.93
C GLN A 170 10.86 -8.67 17.33
N GLY A 171 10.21 -8.17 16.29
CA GLY A 171 10.54 -6.88 15.65
C GLY A 171 9.67 -6.63 14.42
N ASP A 172 9.65 -5.38 13.95
CA ASP A 172 8.92 -4.98 12.74
C ASP A 172 9.62 -5.48 11.47
N VAL A 173 9.37 -6.74 11.10
CA VAL A 173 9.82 -7.32 9.84
C VAL A 173 8.95 -6.78 8.70
N ALA A 174 9.40 -5.70 8.07
CA ALA A 174 8.80 -5.15 6.86
C ALA A 174 8.98 -6.13 5.68
N SER A 175 8.03 -7.05 5.51
CA SER A 175 8.06 -7.99 4.39
C SER A 175 7.69 -7.32 3.06
N PRO A 176 8.17 -7.83 1.91
CA PRO A 176 7.80 -7.29 0.60
C PRO A 176 6.29 -7.32 0.33
N ALA A 177 5.58 -8.32 0.86
CA ALA A 177 4.12 -8.41 0.77
C ALA A 177 3.43 -7.31 1.59
N ALA A 178 3.81 -7.14 2.87
CA ALA A 178 3.25 -6.09 3.72
C ALA A 178 3.58 -4.67 3.18
N LEU A 179 4.75 -4.50 2.57
CA LEU A 179 5.11 -3.25 1.89
C LEU A 179 4.22 -3.00 0.67
N LYS A 180 3.91 -4.04 -0.13
CA LYS A 180 2.98 -3.93 -1.25
C LYS A 180 1.56 -3.56 -0.77
N ASP A 181 1.03 -4.26 0.22
CA ASP A 181 -0.32 -3.96 0.76
C ASP A 181 -0.41 -2.52 1.28
N ARG A 182 0.70 -2.01 1.86
CA ARG A 182 0.83 -0.60 2.27
C ARG A 182 0.92 0.37 1.09
N ILE A 183 1.53 -0.01 -0.04
CA ILE A 183 1.54 0.79 -1.28
C ILE A 183 0.14 0.83 -1.90
N ASP A 184 -0.52 -0.31 -2.04
CA ASP A 184 -1.85 -0.42 -2.67
C ASP A 184 -2.92 0.34 -1.86
N SER A 185 -2.85 0.27 -0.52
CA SER A 185 -3.72 1.07 0.36
C SER A 185 -3.40 2.57 0.34
N LEU A 186 -2.12 2.95 0.22
CA LEU A 186 -1.72 4.35 0.01
C LEU A 186 -2.24 4.88 -1.32
N GLN A 187 -2.11 4.13 -2.42
CA GLN A 187 -2.66 4.50 -3.74
C GLN A 187 -4.17 4.75 -3.65
N THR A 188 -4.91 3.84 -3.02
CA THR A 188 -6.37 3.97 -2.82
C THR A 188 -6.74 5.25 -2.05
N GLU A 189 -5.99 5.62 -1.00
CA GLU A 189 -6.20 6.87 -0.25
C GLU A 189 -5.78 8.12 -1.05
N TYR A 190 -4.73 8.03 -1.89
CA TYR A 190 -4.33 9.11 -2.79
C TYR A 190 -5.40 9.39 -3.86
N ASP A 191 -5.92 8.35 -4.52
CA ASP A 191 -6.98 8.46 -5.53
C ASP A 191 -8.26 9.06 -4.92
N ARG A 192 -8.62 8.65 -3.70
CA ARG A 192 -9.75 9.23 -2.94
C ARG A 192 -9.53 10.71 -2.62
N ARG A 193 -8.31 11.12 -2.30
CA ARG A 193 -7.98 12.54 -2.04
C ARG A 193 -8.03 13.36 -3.32
N LEU A 194 -7.47 12.84 -4.42
CA LEU A 194 -7.52 13.47 -5.74
C LEU A 194 -8.97 13.71 -6.18
N SER A 195 -9.85 12.70 -6.13
CA SER A 195 -11.25 12.86 -6.52
C SER A 195 -11.98 13.91 -5.65
N THR A 196 -11.80 13.89 -4.32
CA THR A 196 -12.41 14.91 -3.45
C THR A 196 -11.85 16.33 -3.68
N MET A 197 -10.62 16.45 -4.20
CA MET A 197 -10.03 17.73 -4.55
C MET A 197 -10.56 18.23 -5.90
N ASP A 198 -10.67 17.36 -6.90
CA ASP A 198 -11.28 17.67 -8.20
C ASP A 198 -12.74 18.10 -8.04
N ASP A 199 -13.52 17.42 -7.19
CA ASP A 199 -14.90 17.78 -6.88
C ASP A 199 -14.98 19.18 -6.22
N ARG A 200 -14.08 19.50 -5.28
CA ARG A 200 -14.00 20.82 -4.65
C ARG A 200 -13.60 21.91 -5.64
N VAL A 201 -12.67 21.63 -6.55
CA VAL A 201 -12.26 22.57 -7.61
C VAL A 201 -13.42 22.82 -8.56
N ARG A 202 -14.12 21.76 -9.01
CA ARG A 202 -15.32 21.87 -9.87
C ARG A 202 -16.45 22.66 -9.19
N GLN A 203 -16.74 22.37 -7.93
CA GLN A 203 -17.73 23.15 -7.14
C GLN A 203 -17.31 24.61 -6.97
N GLY A 204 -16.03 24.88 -6.71
CA GLY A 204 -15.49 26.23 -6.59
C GLY A 204 -15.57 27.03 -7.90
N LEU A 205 -15.27 26.39 -9.02
CA LEU A 205 -15.41 26.97 -10.37
C LEU A 205 -16.88 27.23 -10.72
N GLY A 206 -17.77 26.26 -10.53
CA GLY A 206 -19.21 26.44 -10.78
C GLY A 206 -19.82 27.56 -9.91
N ALA A 207 -19.47 27.61 -8.62
CA ALA A 207 -19.91 28.69 -7.73
C ALA A 207 -19.32 30.07 -8.10
N LEU A 208 -18.21 30.12 -8.83
CA LEU A 208 -17.66 31.36 -9.39
C LEU A 208 -18.39 31.75 -10.68
N GLU A 209 -18.66 30.80 -11.58
CA GLU A 209 -19.47 30.99 -12.78
C GLU A 209 -20.88 31.51 -12.44
N ASP A 210 -21.56 30.91 -11.46
CA ASP A 210 -22.87 31.36 -10.97
C ASP A 210 -22.83 32.80 -10.43
N LYS A 211 -21.78 33.16 -9.68
CA LYS A 211 -21.58 34.53 -9.18
C LYS A 211 -21.34 35.53 -10.31
N ILE A 212 -20.54 35.15 -11.32
CA ILE A 212 -20.28 35.98 -12.50
C ILE A 212 -21.56 36.16 -13.32
N ALA A 213 -22.29 35.07 -13.60
CA ALA A 213 -23.54 35.09 -14.34
C ALA A 213 -24.62 35.93 -13.63
N THR A 214 -24.73 35.83 -12.31
CA THR A 214 -25.67 36.63 -11.50
C THR A 214 -25.32 38.11 -11.55
N ARG A 215 -24.04 38.48 -11.34
CA ARG A 215 -23.58 39.87 -11.43
C ARG A 215 -23.75 40.45 -12.84
N SER A 216 -23.48 39.66 -13.87
CA SER A 216 -23.67 40.03 -15.27
C SER A 216 -25.15 40.35 -15.56
N LYS A 217 -26.08 39.46 -15.20
CA LYS A 217 -27.53 39.68 -15.36
C LYS A 217 -28.01 40.97 -14.69
N VAL A 218 -27.56 41.24 -13.46
CA VAL A 218 -27.90 42.49 -12.74
C VAL A 218 -27.35 43.73 -13.44
N ALA A 219 -26.07 43.69 -13.87
CA ALA A 219 -25.45 44.81 -14.58
C ALA A 219 -26.12 45.11 -15.93
N THR A 220 -26.43 44.07 -16.72
CA THR A 220 -27.17 44.22 -17.99
C THR A 220 -28.59 44.75 -17.75
N GLY A 221 -29.29 44.26 -16.71
CA GLY A 221 -30.62 44.75 -16.35
C GLY A 221 -30.64 46.24 -15.98
N LEU A 222 -29.67 46.69 -15.16
CA LEU A 222 -29.50 48.10 -14.83
C LEU A 222 -29.20 48.95 -16.07
N LEU A 223 -28.29 48.49 -16.95
CA LEU A 223 -27.95 49.19 -18.19
C LEU A 223 -29.18 49.35 -19.10
N VAL A 224 -29.99 48.31 -19.27
CA VAL A 224 -31.24 48.37 -20.04
C VAL A 224 -32.22 49.37 -19.42
N ALA A 225 -32.39 49.38 -18.09
CA ALA A 225 -33.25 50.34 -17.41
C ALA A 225 -32.80 51.80 -17.65
N PHE A 226 -31.51 52.09 -17.50
CA PHE A 226 -30.95 53.43 -17.79
C PHE A 226 -31.15 53.85 -19.25
N VAL A 227 -30.97 52.94 -20.22
CA VAL A 227 -31.20 53.24 -21.65
C VAL A 227 -32.68 53.53 -21.92
N VAL A 228 -33.60 52.79 -21.32
CA VAL A 228 -35.05 53.02 -21.46
C VAL A 228 -35.46 54.36 -20.85
N GLU A 229 -34.98 54.68 -19.64
CA GLU A 229 -35.27 55.95 -18.97
C GLU A 229 -34.72 57.15 -19.77
N PHE A 230 -33.50 57.03 -20.30
CA PHE A 230 -32.89 58.04 -21.18
C PHE A 230 -33.67 58.24 -22.49
N LEU A 231 -34.16 57.17 -23.12
CA LEU A 231 -35.02 57.25 -24.31
C LEU A 231 -36.36 57.93 -24.01
N ILE A 232 -36.98 57.63 -22.86
CA ILE A 232 -38.21 58.31 -22.42
C ILE A 232 -37.95 59.81 -22.22
N LEU A 233 -36.84 60.19 -21.59
CA LEU A 233 -36.45 61.58 -21.41
C LEU A 233 -36.32 62.32 -22.76
N ILE A 234 -35.65 61.69 -23.74
CA ILE A 234 -35.52 62.25 -25.11
C ILE A 234 -36.88 62.44 -25.76
N ILE A 235 -37.78 61.46 -25.67
CA ILE A 235 -39.13 61.56 -26.25
C ILE A 235 -39.91 62.72 -25.62
N VAL A 236 -39.88 62.88 -24.30
CA VAL A 236 -40.53 64.00 -23.60
C VAL A 236 -39.96 65.35 -24.06
N LEU A 237 -38.64 65.45 -24.21
CA LEU A 237 -37.96 66.67 -24.67
C LEU A 237 -38.36 67.02 -26.11
N VAL A 238 -38.39 66.04 -27.01
CA VAL A 238 -38.82 66.22 -28.41
C VAL A 238 -40.30 66.63 -28.48
N VAL A 239 -41.20 65.93 -27.78
CA VAL A 239 -42.64 66.25 -27.78
C VAL A 239 -42.90 67.65 -27.20
N GLY A 240 -42.23 68.02 -26.10
CA GLY A 240 -42.31 69.36 -25.53
C GLY A 240 -41.89 70.46 -26.52
N PHE A 241 -40.85 70.22 -27.31
CA PHE A 241 -40.40 71.13 -28.36
C PHE A 241 -41.40 71.28 -29.52
N PHE A 242 -42.18 70.24 -29.83
CA PHE A 242 -43.25 70.32 -30.84
C PHE A 242 -44.49 71.09 -30.36
N PHE A 243 -44.86 70.98 -29.08
CA PHE A 243 -46.04 71.67 -28.52
C PHE A 243 -45.84 73.18 -28.26
N GLN A 244 -44.60 73.68 -28.24
CA GLN A 244 -44.29 75.10 -27.99
C GLN A 244 -44.40 76.01 -29.23
N ARG A 245 -44.92 75.55 -30.37
CA ARG A 245 -45.14 76.39 -31.55
C ARG A 245 -46.49 77.11 -31.47
N PRO A 246 -46.54 78.46 -31.33
CA PRO A 246 -47.81 79.18 -31.31
C PRO A 246 -48.50 79.18 -32.68
N THR A 247 -49.80 78.92 -32.70
CA THR A 247 -50.62 78.90 -33.92
C THR A 247 -51.15 80.31 -34.22
N THR A 248 -50.55 81.01 -35.18
CA THR A 248 -51.04 82.33 -35.60
C THR A 248 -52.20 82.20 -36.58
N ILE A 249 -53.41 82.58 -36.16
CA ILE A 249 -54.62 82.62 -36.99
C ILE A 249 -54.66 83.93 -37.80
N VAL A 250 -55.06 83.87 -39.07
CA VAL A 250 -55.11 85.01 -40.01
C VAL A 250 -56.55 85.30 -40.45
N VAL A 251 -57.02 86.54 -40.26
CA VAL A 251 -58.34 87.08 -40.70
C VAL A 251 -58.14 88.58 -41.09
N PRO A 252 -58.83 89.16 -42.11
CA PRO A 252 -58.19 90.14 -43.01
C PRO A 252 -58.50 91.66 -42.81
N GLU A 253 -57.84 92.44 -43.67
CA GLU A 253 -57.63 93.91 -43.77
C GLU A 253 -58.86 94.77 -44.14
N PRO A 254 -58.81 96.11 -43.97
CA PRO A 254 -58.81 96.98 -45.17
C PRO A 254 -57.85 98.21 -45.15
N LYS A 255 -57.54 98.69 -46.38
CA LYS A 255 -56.46 99.63 -46.79
C LYS A 255 -56.54 101.10 -46.34
N LYS A 256 -55.36 101.76 -46.30
CA LYS A 256 -54.89 102.98 -47.05
C LYS A 256 -53.67 103.62 -46.35
N ASP A 257 -52.70 104.32 -46.97
CA ASP A 257 -52.31 104.63 -48.36
C ASP A 257 -50.75 104.78 -48.39
N THR A 258 -50.09 104.58 -49.56
CA THR A 258 -48.62 104.71 -49.82
C THR A 258 -48.27 106.14 -50.36
N PRO A 259 -47.01 106.59 -50.71
CA PRO A 259 -45.82 105.81 -51.15
C PRO A 259 -44.37 106.28 -50.80
N GLY A 260 -43.40 105.38 -51.03
CA GLY A 260 -42.01 105.68 -51.47
C GLY A 260 -40.88 105.42 -50.46
N ILE A 261 -39.65 105.05 -50.83
CA ILE A 261 -38.97 104.74 -52.13
C ILE A 261 -37.73 103.85 -51.82
N GLN A 262 -37.39 102.87 -52.69
CA GLN A 262 -36.07 102.26 -53.08
C GLN A 262 -34.89 102.11 -52.07
N GLN A 263 -33.92 101.16 -52.16
CA GLN A 263 -33.54 100.09 -53.11
C GLN A 263 -32.48 99.16 -52.47
N ASN A 264 -32.32 97.92 -52.97
CA ASN A 264 -31.09 97.11 -53.23
C ASN A 264 -29.90 97.06 -52.22
N SER A 265 -29.10 95.99 -52.07
CA SER A 265 -28.99 94.69 -52.78
C SER A 265 -28.08 93.69 -52.01
N ASN A 266 -28.21 92.39 -52.32
CA ASN A 266 -27.25 91.25 -52.36
C ASN A 266 -25.78 91.48 -51.87
N THR A 267 -25.02 90.49 -51.35
CA THR A 267 -24.84 89.09 -51.82
C THR A 267 -23.97 88.27 -50.82
N SER A 268 -24.00 86.91 -50.87
CA SER A 268 -22.90 85.91 -50.70
C SER A 268 -21.75 86.08 -49.66
N GLN A 269 -21.07 85.07 -49.08
CA GLN A 269 -20.84 83.62 -49.33
C GLN A 269 -20.26 83.03 -47.99
N ALA A 270 -20.61 81.83 -47.49
CA ALA A 270 -20.10 80.46 -47.80
C ALA A 270 -18.73 80.06 -47.14
N ASN A 271 -18.48 78.74 -46.98
CA ASN A 271 -17.24 78.04 -46.51
C ASN A 271 -16.86 78.19 -45.00
N ASN A 272 -16.06 77.36 -44.31
CA ASN A 272 -15.57 75.95 -44.38
C ASN A 272 -14.81 75.60 -43.04
N ASN A 273 -14.42 74.38 -42.60
CA ASN A 273 -14.69 72.97 -42.98
C ASN A 273 -14.37 71.98 -41.81
N ARG A 274 -14.86 70.72 -41.93
CA ARG A 274 -14.44 69.39 -41.39
C ARG A 274 -13.30 69.12 -40.37
N ASN A 275 -13.62 68.14 -39.52
CA ASN A 275 -12.90 66.90 -39.15
C ASN A 275 -11.88 66.78 -37.97
N SER A 276 -12.09 65.69 -37.23
CA SER A 276 -11.19 65.00 -36.27
C SER A 276 -10.43 63.83 -36.97
N PRO A 277 -9.78 62.89 -36.25
CA PRO A 277 -8.56 63.05 -35.45
C PRO A 277 -7.45 62.05 -35.87
N GLY A 278 -6.31 62.09 -35.16
CA GLY A 278 -5.28 61.05 -35.11
C GLY A 278 -4.65 61.03 -33.73
#